data_AF-A0A950LC71-F1
#
_entry.id   AF-A0A950LC71-F1
#
_cell.length_a   1.000
_cell.length_b   1.000
_cell.length_c   1.000
_cell.angle_alpha   90.00
_cell.angle_beta   90.00
_cell.angle_gamma   90.00
#
_symmetry.space_group_name_H-M   'P 1'
#
loop_
_entity.id
_entity.type
_entity.pdbx_description
1 polymer ?
#
loop_
_entity_poly.entity_id
_entity_poly.type
_entity_poly.pdbx_seq_one_letter_code
_entity_poly.pdbx_strand_id
1 'polypeptide(L)'
;MAIGIVVEINKLFEIEAELKALGLEGPQRLAVRQERSAPIVDGLKTRIEAAAQATLPRSALGKACKYALGRWTALSRFLIYGQLELSTNLAENSIRPIALGR
;
A
#
# COMPACT_ATOMS: atom_id res chain seq x y z
N MET A 1 -12.12 -3.79 -13.25
CA MET A 1 -10.85 -4.23 -12.61
C MET A 1 -10.20 -3.09 -11.80
N ALA A 2 -9.87 -1.94 -12.41
CA ALA A 2 -9.22 -0.83 -11.71
C ALA A 2 -10.00 -0.26 -10.51
N ILE A 3 -11.32 -0.05 -10.65
CA ILE A 3 -12.18 0.47 -9.57
C ILE A 3 -12.09 -0.39 -8.30
N GLY A 4 -12.09 -1.72 -8.45
CA GLY A 4 -12.00 -2.64 -7.30
C GLY A 4 -10.65 -2.60 -6.58
N ILE A 5 -9.55 -2.29 -7.28
CA ILE A 5 -8.23 -2.11 -6.66
C ILE A 5 -8.20 -0.81 -5.87
N VAL A 6 -8.71 0.29 -6.43
CA VAL A 6 -8.77 1.60 -5.77
C VAL A 6 -9.61 1.53 -4.48
N VAL A 7 -10.75 0.83 -4.51
CA VAL A 7 -11.60 0.64 -3.33
C VAL A 7 -10.85 -0.09 -2.20
N GLU A 8 -10.13 -1.17 -2.52
CA GLU A 8 -9.36 -1.91 -1.50
C GLU A 8 -8.20 -1.08 -0.94
N ILE A 9 -7.53 -0.28 -1.77
CA ILE A 9 -6.49 0.66 -1.30
C ILE A 9 -7.10 1.73 -0.38
N ASN A 10 -8.27 2.27 -0.71
CA ASN A 10 -8.95 3.25 0.15
C ASN A 10 -9.27 2.66 1.53
N LYS A 11 -9.74 1.41 1.60
CA LYS A 11 -9.96 0.72 2.88
C LYS A 11 -8.71 0.65 3.74
N LEU A 12 -7.53 0.43 3.14
CA LEU A 12 -6.27 0.47 3.89
C LEU A 12 -6.04 1.86 4.49
N PHE A 13 -6.26 2.93 3.73
CA PHE A 13 -6.12 4.29 4.24
C PHE A 13 -7.16 4.65 5.32
N GLU A 14 -8.38 4.14 5.20
CA GLU A 14 -9.42 4.30 6.24
C GLU A 14 -9.01 3.64 7.56
N ILE A 15 -8.49 2.41 7.51
CA ILE A 15 -7.94 1.71 8.68
C ILE A 15 -6.82 2.56 9.30
N GLU A 16 -5.88 3.03 8.49
CA GLU A 16 -4.75 3.82 9.01
C GLU A 16 -5.18 5.17 9.62
N ALA A 17 -6.21 5.81 9.06
CA ALA A 17 -6.79 7.02 9.62
C ALA A 17 -7.45 6.75 10.98
N GLU A 18 -8.18 5.64 11.12
CA GLU A 18 -8.79 5.21 12.38
C GLU A 18 -7.73 4.92 13.44
N LEU A 19 -6.70 4.14 13.09
CA LEU A 19 -5.58 3.82 14.00
C LEU A 19 -4.89 5.08 14.52
N LYS A 20 -4.70 6.07 13.64
CA LYS A 20 -4.13 7.37 13.99
C LYS A 20 -5.06 8.18 14.89
N ALA A 21 -6.37 8.18 14.64
CA ALA A 21 -7.35 8.88 15.47
C ALA A 21 -7.44 8.31 16.89
N LEU A 22 -7.24 6.99 17.02
CA LEU A 22 -7.17 6.29 18.30
C LEU A 22 -5.81 6.42 19.00
N GLY A 23 -4.80 7.03 18.35
CA GLY A 23 -3.45 7.18 18.89
C GLY A 23 -2.71 5.84 19.04
N LEU A 24 -3.04 4.83 18.24
CA LEU A 24 -2.39 3.52 18.33
C LEU A 24 -1.00 3.55 17.69
N GLU A 25 -0.01 3.04 18.41
CA GLU A 25 1.39 3.06 18.00
C GLU A 25 2.01 1.65 17.96
N GLY A 26 3.08 1.52 17.18
CA GLY A 26 3.98 0.35 17.18
C GLY A 26 3.25 -1.01 17.25
N PRO A 27 3.34 -1.75 18.37
CA PRO A 27 2.71 -3.07 18.50
C PRO A 27 1.19 -3.08 18.35
N GLN A 28 0.47 -2.06 18.86
CA GLN A 28 -1.00 -2.01 18.79
C GLN A 28 -1.45 -1.79 17.35
N ARG A 29 -0.81 -0.84 16.66
CA ARG A 29 -1.04 -0.58 15.23
C ARG A 29 -0.75 -1.83 14.41
N LEU A 30 0.32 -2.56 14.73
CA LEU A 30 0.71 -3.80 14.05
C LEU A 30 -0.34 -4.91 14.24
N ALA A 31 -0.87 -5.09 15.45
CA ALA A 31 -1.90 -6.09 15.72
C ALA A 31 -3.14 -5.86 14.85
N VAL A 32 -3.63 -4.63 14.78
CA VAL A 32 -4.80 -4.30 13.95
C VAL A 32 -4.49 -4.43 12.46
N ARG A 33 -3.28 -4.08 12.02
CA ARG A 33 -2.85 -4.29 10.63
C ARG A 33 -2.84 -5.77 10.24
N GLN A 34 -2.39 -6.65 11.14
CA GLN A 34 -2.42 -8.10 10.89
C GLN A 34 -3.86 -8.61 10.77
N GLU A 35 -4.77 -8.11 11.59
CA GLU A 35 -6.17 -8.53 11.57
C GLU A 35 -6.94 -7.99 10.36
N ARG A 36 -6.80 -6.70 10.05
CA ARG A 36 -7.66 -5.99 9.10
C ARG A 36 -6.98 -5.65 7.77
N SER A 37 -5.70 -5.28 7.80
CA SER A 37 -4.98 -4.81 6.60
C SER A 37 -4.34 -5.95 5.81
N ALA A 38 -3.78 -6.97 6.48
CA ALA A 38 -3.17 -8.12 5.84
C ALA A 38 -4.09 -8.86 4.84
N PRO A 39 -5.36 -9.21 5.18
CA PRO A 39 -6.23 -9.88 4.22
C PRO A 39 -6.55 -9.03 2.98
N ILE A 40 -6.62 -7.69 3.13
CA ILE A 40 -6.82 -6.76 2.01
C ILE A 40 -5.58 -6.76 1.10
N VAL A 41 -4.38 -6.69 1.69
CA VAL A 41 -3.11 -6.73 0.95
C VAL A 41 -2.99 -8.05 0.19
N ASP A 42 -3.29 -9.19 0.80
CA ASP A 42 -3.24 -10.50 0.13
C ASP A 42 -4.26 -10.60 -1.02
N GLY A 43 -5.46 -10.07 -0.82
CA GLY A 43 -6.48 -9.95 -1.87
C GLY A 43 -6.03 -9.08 -3.04
N LEU A 44 -5.38 -7.95 -2.76
CA LEU A 44 -4.78 -7.08 -3.76
C LEU A 44 -3.69 -7.81 -4.55
N LYS A 45 -2.80 -8.54 -3.86
CA LYS A 45 -1.72 -9.32 -4.50
C LYS A 45 -2.29 -10.31 -5.50
N THR A 46 -3.22 -11.14 -5.05
CA THR A 46 -3.87 -12.18 -5.85
C THR A 46 -4.51 -11.59 -7.10
N ARG A 47 -5.21 -10.45 -6.97
CA ARG A 47 -5.84 -9.76 -8.11
C ARG A 47 -4.82 -9.20 -9.10
N ILE A 48 -3.70 -8.65 -8.62
CA ILE A 48 -2.64 -8.11 -9.48
C ILE A 48 -1.90 -9.25 -10.20
N GLU A 49 -1.65 -10.37 -9.52
CA GLU A 49 -1.08 -11.58 -10.12
C GLU A 49 -1.97 -12.15 -11.21
N ALA A 50 -3.28 -12.29 -10.95
CA ALA A 50 -4.26 -12.73 -11.95
C ALA A 50 -4.31 -11.78 -13.15
N ALA A 51 -4.31 -10.46 -12.92
CA ALA A 51 -4.27 -9.47 -13.98
C ALA A 51 -2.97 -9.54 -14.81
N ALA A 52 -1.83 -9.80 -14.16
CA ALA A 52 -0.55 -9.98 -14.85
C ALA A 52 -0.56 -11.20 -15.77
N GLN A 53 -1.15 -12.31 -15.31
CA GLN A 53 -1.25 -13.55 -16.09
C GLN A 53 -2.22 -13.41 -17.28
N ALA A 54 -3.33 -12.68 -17.10
CA ALA A 54 -4.35 -12.49 -18.12
C ALA A 54 -3.98 -11.42 -19.19
N THR A 55 -2.82 -10.77 -19.06
CA THR A 55 -2.46 -9.61 -19.88
C THR A 55 -1.15 -9.83 -20.66
N LEU A 56 -1.07 -9.31 -21.88
CA LEU A 56 0.17 -9.30 -22.65
C LEU A 56 1.30 -8.58 -21.87
N PRO A 57 2.47 -9.21 -21.65
CA PRO A 57 3.54 -8.66 -20.80
C PRO A 57 4.05 -7.27 -21.21
N ARG A 58 3.96 -6.92 -22.50
CA ARG A 58 4.43 -5.64 -23.05
C ARG A 58 3.37 -4.53 -23.04
N SER A 59 2.12 -4.86 -22.72
CA SER A 59 1.06 -3.86 -22.58
C SER A 59 1.32 -2.94 -21.38
N ALA A 60 0.65 -1.78 -21.35
CA ALA A 60 0.74 -0.86 -20.23
C ALA A 60 0.32 -1.52 -18.90
N LEU A 61 -0.78 -2.28 -18.92
CA LEU A 61 -1.28 -3.00 -17.75
C LEU A 61 -0.31 -4.10 -17.30
N GLY A 62 0.22 -4.92 -18.23
CA GLY A 62 1.19 -5.97 -17.91
C GLY A 62 2.47 -5.41 -17.29
N LYS A 63 2.98 -4.28 -17.81
CA LYS A 63 4.13 -3.57 -17.22
C LYS A 63 3.82 -3.04 -15.81
N ALA A 64 2.64 -2.45 -15.61
CA ALA A 64 2.21 -1.92 -14.31
C ALA A 64 2.08 -3.03 -13.25
N CYS A 65 1.44 -4.16 -13.59
CA CYS A 65 1.33 -5.30 -12.69
C CYS A 65 2.71 -5.87 -12.34
N LYS A 66 3.59 -6.07 -13.32
CA LYS A 66 4.96 -6.56 -13.08
C LYS A 66 5.75 -5.60 -12.18
N TYR A 67 5.63 -4.30 -12.39
CA TYR A 67 6.27 -3.30 -11.55
C TYR A 67 5.77 -3.34 -10.11
N ALA A 68 4.45 -3.39 -9.90
CA ALA A 68 3.85 -3.48 -8.58
C ALA A 68 4.30 -4.77 -7.84
N LEU A 69 4.25 -5.92 -8.51
CA LEU A 69 4.67 -7.21 -7.93
C LEU A 69 6.17 -7.24 -7.62
N GLY A 70 7.00 -6.63 -8.47
CA GLY A 70 8.45 -6.52 -8.22
C GLY A 70 8.79 -5.66 -6.99
N ARG A 71 7.87 -4.78 -6.56
CA ARG A 71 8.02 -3.95 -5.35
C ARG A 71 7.16 -4.43 -4.18
N TRP A 72 6.51 -5.59 -4.30
CA TRP A 72 5.48 -6.03 -3.34
C TRP A 72 6.00 -6.07 -1.90
N THR A 73 7.21 -6.61 -1.68
CA THR A 73 7.85 -6.66 -0.37
C THR A 73 8.01 -5.29 0.28
N ALA A 74 8.25 -4.24 -0.50
CA ALA A 74 8.32 -2.88 0.03
C ALA A 74 6.92 -2.33 0.32
N LEU A 75 5.96 -2.57 -0.58
CA LEU A 75 4.57 -2.13 -0.44
C LEU A 75 3.85 -2.77 0.76
N SER A 76 4.20 -4.00 1.14
CA SER A 76 3.60 -4.71 2.27
C SER A 76 4.38 -4.57 3.58
N ARG A 77 5.49 -3.83 3.61
CA ARG A 77 6.42 -3.77 4.76
C ARG A 77 5.80 -3.14 6.01
N PHE A 78 4.80 -2.28 5.85
CA PHE A 78 4.06 -1.69 6.97
C PHE A 78 3.30 -2.73 7.82
N LEU A 79 3.03 -3.92 7.26
CA LEU A 79 2.48 -5.05 8.01
C LEU A 79 3.49 -5.72 8.93
N ILE A 80 4.78 -5.43 8.82
CA ILE A 80 5.85 -6.04 9.64
C ILE A 80 6.31 -5.06 10.73
N TYR A 81 6.30 -3.77 10.41
CA TYR A 81 6.85 -2.72 11.27
C TYR A 81 5.77 -1.67 11.57
N GLY A 82 5.27 -1.66 12.80
CA GLY A 82 4.19 -0.75 13.23
C GLY A 82 4.56 0.73 13.18
N GLN A 83 5.84 1.07 13.21
CA GLN A 83 6.36 2.43 13.08
C GLN A 83 6.33 2.96 11.64
N LEU A 84 6.15 2.10 10.64
CA LEU A 84 6.09 2.54 9.24
C LEU A 84 4.71 3.09 8.92
N GLU A 85 4.68 4.24 8.26
CA GLU A 85 3.48 4.76 7.61
C GLU A 85 3.15 3.97 6.35
N LEU A 86 1.85 3.90 6.02
CA LEU A 86 1.38 3.25 4.79
C LEU A 86 1.84 4.02 3.52
N SER A 87 2.03 5.34 3.63
CA SER A 87 2.48 6.17 2.52
C SER A 87 3.65 7.07 2.91
N THR A 88 4.50 7.35 1.93
CA THR A 88 5.60 8.31 2.05
C THR A 88 5.16 9.75 1.88
N ASN A 89 3.87 10.01 1.64
CA ASN A 89 3.32 11.35 1.37
C ASN A 89 3.75 12.38 2.43
N LEU A 90 3.78 11.99 3.70
CA LEU A 90 4.24 12.87 4.79
C LEU A 90 5.72 13.24 4.62
N ALA A 91 6.58 12.25 4.37
CA ALA A 91 8.01 12.47 4.17
C ALA A 91 8.29 13.30 2.91
N GLU A 92 7.59 13.00 1.81
CA GLU A 92 7.70 13.76 0.56
C GLU A 92 7.25 15.21 0.75
N ASN A 93 6.14 15.45 1.44
CA ASN A 93 5.67 16.80 1.76
C ASN A 93 6.67 17.58 2.61
N SER A 94 7.35 16.94 3.57
CA SER A 94 8.37 17.58 4.43
C SER A 94 9.65 17.95 3.68
N ILE A 95 10.03 17.19 2.64
CA ILE A 95 11.25 17.44 1.85
C ILE A 95 10.96 18.35 0.65
N ARG A 96 9.71 18.42 0.17
CA ARG A 96 9.32 19.22 -1.00
C ARG A 96 9.78 20.68 -0.95
N PRO A 97 9.72 21.42 0.19
CA PRO A 97 10.24 22.79 0.26
C PRO A 97 11.75 22.89 -0.01
N ILE A 98 12.52 21.85 0.32
CA ILE A 98 13.97 21.80 0.10
C ILE A 98 14.28 21.41 -1.35
N ALA A 99 13.51 20.46 -1.91
CA ALA A 99 13.69 19.98 -3.29
C ALA A 99 13.23 20.98 -4.36
N LEU A 100 12.25 21.84 -4.05
CA LEU A 100 11.77 22.90 -4.94
C LEU A 100 12.51 24.25 -4.76
N GLY A 101 13.51 24.31 -3.88
CA GLY A 101 14.12 25.55 -3.39
C GLY A 101 15.65 25.59 -3.44
N ARG A 102 16.23 25.37 -4.62
CA ARG A 102 17.49 25.96 -5.13
C ARG A 102 17.40 26.05 -6.66
#